data_AF-X1UUD5-F1
#
_entry.id   AF-X1UUD5-F1
#
_cell.length_a   1.000
_cell.length_b   1.000
_cell.length_c   1.000
_cell.angle_alpha   90.00
_cell.angle_beta   90.00
_cell.angle_gamma   90.00
#
_symmetry.space_group_name_H-M   'P 1'
#
loop_
_entity.id
_entity.type
_entity.pdbx_description
1 polymer ?
#
loop_
_entity_poly.entity_id
_entity_poly.type
_entity_poly.pdbx_seq_one_letter_code
_entity_poly.pdbx_strand_id
1 'polypeptide(L)' 'MVDVAMLDGQVAVLENAIARYAINGEIPGPIGSRHPSITPFGGFKTKDSWVIIACGNQVIWERFCKVVNR' A
#
# COMPACT_ATOMS: atom_id res chain seq x y z
N MET A 1 4.29 -36.99 -4.82
CA MET A 1 3.40 -36.32 -5.79
C MET A 1 3.20 -34.89 -5.29
N VAL A 2 3.37 -33.89 -6.16
CA VAL A 2 3.17 -32.47 -5.81
C VAL A 2 1.89 -32.03 -6.49
N ASP A 3 0.97 -31.46 -5.73
CA ASP A 3 -0.32 -30.92 -6.21
C ASP A 3 -0.30 -29.39 -6.10
N VAL A 4 -0.67 -28.71 -7.17
CA VAL A 4 -0.63 -27.24 -7.27
C VAL A 4 -1.79 -26.77 -8.13
N ALA A 5 -2.66 -25.94 -7.56
CA ALA A 5 -3.68 -25.22 -8.31
C ALA A 5 -3.24 -23.77 -8.58
N MET A 6 -3.57 -23.25 -9.77
CA MET A 6 -3.35 -21.83 -10.09
C MET A 6 -4.10 -20.90 -9.13
N LEU A 7 -5.27 -21.33 -8.66
CA LEU A 7 -6.09 -20.59 -7.70
C LEU A 7 -5.36 -20.40 -6.36
N ASP A 8 -4.69 -21.43 -5.86
CA ASP A 8 -3.96 -21.37 -4.60
C ASP A 8 -2.85 -20.31 -4.67
N GLY A 9 -2.13 -20.26 -5.79
CA GLY A 9 -1.13 -19.24 -6.06
C GLY A 9 -1.70 -17.83 -6.13
N GLN A 10 -2.86 -17.66 -6.75
CA GLN A 10 -3.54 -16.36 -6.81
C GLN A 10 -4.00 -15.88 -5.43
N VAL A 11 -4.58 -16.77 -4.62
CA VAL A 11 -5.01 -16.43 -3.26
C VAL A 11 -3.81 -16.10 -2.37
N ALA A 12 -2.70 -16.84 -2.53
CA ALA A 12 -1.48 -16.61 -1.74
C ALA A 12 -0.89 -15.20 -1.91
N VAL A 13 -0.97 -14.60 -3.10
CA VAL A 13 -0.43 -13.25 -3.36
C VAL A 13 -1.35 -12.10 -2.94
N LEU A 14 -2.56 -12.39 -2.45
CA LEU A 14 -3.50 -11.35 -2.01
C LEU A 14 -3.10 -10.69 -0.68
N GLU A 15 -2.22 -11.29 0.12
CA GLU A 15 -1.64 -10.80 1.38
C GLU A 15 -2.51 -9.78 2.15
N ASN A 16 -2.34 -8.48 1.89
CA ASN A 16 -3.06 -7.41 2.57
C ASN A 16 -4.57 -7.40 2.28
N ALA A 17 -4.98 -7.70 1.05
CA ALA A 17 -6.36 -7.70 0.62
C ALA A 17 -7.18 -8.78 1.33
N ILE A 18 -6.65 -10.02 1.42
CA ILE A 18 -7.34 -11.11 2.11
C ILE A 18 -7.39 -10.88 3.62
N ALA A 19 -6.32 -10.36 4.22
CA ALA A 19 -6.29 -10.02 5.64
C ALA A 19 -7.35 -8.96 5.99
N ARG A 20 -7.46 -7.89 5.19
CA ARG A 20 -8.46 -6.84 5.39
C ARG A 20 -9.89 -7.35 5.23
N TYR A 21 -10.14 -8.19 4.22
CA TYR A 21 -11.45 -8.83 4.05
C TYR A 21 -11.80 -9.71 5.26
N ALA A 22 -10.86 -10.53 5.74
CA ALA A 22 -11.09 -11.43 6.86
C ALA A 22 -11.41 -10.70 8.18
N ILE A 23 -10.81 -9.52 8.40
CA ILE A 23 -11.02 -8.73 9.62
C ILE A 23 -12.27 -7.85 9.52
N ASN A 24 -12.48 -7.17 8.38
CA ASN A 24 -13.51 -6.12 8.26
C ASN A 24 -14.79 -6.59 7.54
N GLY A 25 -14.75 -7.73 6.84
CA GLY A 25 -15.84 -8.20 5.97
C GLY A 25 -16.01 -7.40 4.67
N GLU A 26 -15.15 -6.39 4.44
CA GLU A 26 -15.23 -5.51 3.27
C GLU A 26 -14.48 -6.11 2.08
N ILE A 27 -15.13 -6.17 0.91
CA ILE A 27 -14.51 -6.65 -0.32
C ILE A 27 -13.48 -5.61 -0.81
N PRO A 28 -12.18 -5.95 -0.88
CA PRO A 28 -11.14 -5.02 -1.30
C PRO A 28 -11.28 -4.69 -2.79
N GLY A 29 -11.28 -3.39 -3.09
CA GLY A 29 -11.22 -2.86 -4.46
C GLY A 29 -9.82 -2.34 -4.84
N PRO A 30 -9.59 -1.98 -6.11
CA PRO A 30 -8.36 -1.36 -6.55
C PRO A 30 -8.18 0.03 -5.90
N ILE A 31 -7.06 0.24 -5.22
CA ILE A 31 -6.75 1.49 -4.50
C ILE A 31 -5.65 2.33 -5.17
N GLY A 32 -5.16 1.91 -6.34
CA GLY A 32 -4.01 2.52 -7.00
C GLY A 32 -2.72 2.34 -6.19
N SER A 33 -1.83 3.32 -6.24
CA SER A 33 -0.52 3.27 -5.57
C SER A 33 -0.55 3.54 -4.06
N ARG A 34 -1.71 3.87 -3.48
CA ARG A 34 -1.80 4.32 -2.08
C ARG A 34 -1.74 3.13 -1.13
N HIS A 35 -0.96 3.24 -0.05
CA HIS A 35 -0.97 2.25 1.01
C HIS A 35 -2.31 2.29 1.79
N PRO A 36 -2.92 1.15 2.11
CA PRO A 36 -4.28 1.11 2.66
C PRO A 36 -4.40 1.62 4.10
N SER A 37 -3.31 1.60 4.88
CA SER A 37 -3.34 1.94 6.32
C SER A 37 -2.33 2.99 6.76
N ILE A 38 -1.46 3.47 5.86
CA ILE A 38 -0.36 4.40 6.21
C ILE A 38 -0.37 5.57 5.24
N THR A 39 -0.18 6.77 5.75
CA THR A 39 -0.16 8.00 4.95
C THR A 39 0.88 8.99 5.48
N PRO A 40 1.57 9.76 4.62
CA PRO A 40 1.59 9.68 3.15
C PRO A 40 2.43 8.51 2.65
N PHE A 41 1.80 7.57 1.95
CA PHE A 41 2.48 6.43 1.34
C PHE A 41 1.83 6.08 0.00
N GLY A 42 2.51 6.37 -1.10
CA GLY A 42 2.04 6.11 -2.47
C GLY A 42 2.65 7.06 -3.50
N GLY A 43 2.07 7.08 -4.71
CA GLY A 43 2.47 8.00 -5.78
C GLY A 43 1.89 9.39 -5.61
N PHE A 44 2.74 10.41 -5.75
CA PHE A 44 2.39 11.82 -5.70
C PHE A 44 2.91 12.53 -6.96
N LYS A 45 2.08 13.42 -7.51
CA LYS A 45 2.42 14.18 -8.71
C LYS A 45 3.30 15.39 -8.35
N THR A 46 4.45 15.52 -9.00
CA THR A 46 5.32 16.69 -8.95
C THR A 46 5.05 17.60 -10.15
N LYS A 47 5.87 18.66 -10.31
CA LYS A 47 5.78 19.59 -11.43
C LYS A 47 5.98 18.90 -12.80
N ASP A 48 6.84 17.89 -12.84
CA ASP A 48 7.40 17.30 -14.05
C ASP A 48 7.18 15.78 -14.15
N SER A 49 6.96 15.08 -13.05
CA SER A 49 6.78 13.62 -13.04
C SER A 49 6.02 13.13 -11.81
N TRP A 50 6.05 11.82 -11.57
CA TRP A 50 5.54 11.19 -10.35
C TRP A 50 6.70 10.78 -9.44
N VAL A 51 6.50 10.93 -8.14
CA VAL A 51 7.40 10.41 -7.11
C VAL A 51 6.64 9.50 -6.16
N ILE A 52 7.31 8.45 -5.67
CA ILE A 52 6.78 7.62 -4.60
C ILE A 52 7.25 8.20 -3.27
N ILE A 53 6.30 8.53 -2.40
CA ILE A 53 6.57 8.94 -1.02
C ILE A 53 6.15 7.79 -0.13
N ALA A 54 6.99 7.43 0.84
CA ALA A 54 6.79 6.31 1.75
C ALA A 54 7.08 6.73 3.20
N CYS A 55 6.26 7.62 3.75
CA CYS A 55 6.38 8.04 5.15
C CYS A 55 5.73 6.99 6.07
N GLY A 56 6.52 5.99 6.45
CA GLY A 56 6.05 4.84 7.23
C GLY A 56 5.84 5.09 8.72
N ASN A 57 6.35 6.20 9.28
CA ASN A 57 6.28 6.50 10.70
C ASN A 57 6.42 8.01 10.99
N GLN A 58 6.19 8.38 12.25
CA GLN A 58 6.21 9.75 12.72
C GLN A 58 7.57 10.46 12.51
N VAL A 59 8.68 9.77 12.72
CA VAL A 59 10.02 10.36 12.56
C VAL A 59 10.29 10.73 11.10
N ILE A 60 9.90 9.86 10.16
CA ILE A 60 10.02 10.11 8.73
C ILE A 60 9.06 11.23 8.32
N TRP A 61 7.84 11.23 8.85
CA TRP A 61 6.85 12.29 8.59
C TRP A 61 7.36 13.67 9.02
N GLU A 62 7.88 13.81 10.23
CA GLU A 62 8.42 15.08 10.73
C GLU A 62 9.61 15.58 9.90
N ARG A 63 10.49 14.68 9.46
CA ARG A 63 11.60 15.02 8.56
C ARG A 63 11.10 15.44 7.18
N PHE A 64 10.10 14.74 6.65
CA PHE A 64 9.48 15.06 5.38
C PHE A 64 8.85 16.46 5.40
N CYS A 65 8.05 16.76 6.42
CA CYS A 65 7.44 18.07 6.66
C CYS A 65 8.47 19.20 6.60
N LYS A 66 9.57 19.06 7.35
CA LYS A 66 10.68 20.03 7.35
C LYS A 66 11.25 20.29 5.95
N VAL A 67 11.41 19.25 5.13
CA VAL A 67 11.95 19.37 3.76
C VAL A 67 10.95 20.05 2.81
N VAL A 68 9.66 19.79 2.97
CA VAL A 68 8.60 20.38 2.12
C VAL A 68 8.06 21.71 2.65
N ASN A 69 8.70 22.28 3.67
CA ASN A 69 8.28 23.52 4.35
C ASN A 69 6.83 23.46 4.86
N ARG A 70 6.49 22.37 5.53
CA ARG A 70 5.25 22.18 6.31
C ARG A 70 5.56 21.68 7.70
#